data_AF-A0A929H7H9-F1
#
_entry.id   AF-A0A929H7H9-F1
#
_cell.length_a   1.000
_cell.length_b   1.000
_cell.length_c   1.000
_cell.angle_alpha   90.00
_cell.angle_beta   90.00
_cell.angle_gamma   90.00
#
_symmetry.space_group_name_H-M   'P 1'
#
loop_
_entity.id
_entity.type
_entity.pdbx_description
1 polymer ?
#
loop_
_entity_poly.entity_id
_entity_poly.type
_entity_poly.pdbx_seq_one_letter_code
_entity_poly.pdbx_strand_id
1 'polypeptide(L)'
;MKSYRLLILFSSAALTACAGINEQGTLAQLRSVNVPLKDEKIEGGIEKAMASYQHFLEQTPETAMTPEAIRRLADLKIERANDKLDAADEADRTRSSLPAPKASSPKTTKPKATSGKKLGTNPGDNVIASVKDESDADFEKRATASDKIESSVKDAAPLPDGSSADMNNVGAQEAIALYKQLLERFPMYERNDQVLYQMSRAYEDMSDVEEAMKVMNR
;
A
#
# COMPACT_ATOMS: atom_id res chain seq x y z
N MET A 1 3.79 56.02 -66.40
CA MET A 1 2.74 55.00 -66.08
C MET A 1 3.24 53.54 -66.08
N LYS A 2 4.34 53.18 -66.77
CA LYS A 2 4.89 51.80 -66.80
C LYS A 2 5.59 51.37 -65.50
N SER A 3 6.22 52.29 -64.78
CA SER A 3 6.94 52.06 -63.51
C SER A 3 6.02 51.78 -62.31
N TYR A 4 4.83 52.41 -62.26
CA TYR A 4 3.85 52.15 -61.20
C TYR A 4 3.15 50.79 -61.34
N ARG A 5 3.00 50.27 -62.57
CA ARG A 5 2.48 48.90 -62.79
C ARG A 5 3.43 47.82 -62.29
N LEU A 6 4.75 48.05 -62.34
CA LEU A 6 5.75 47.13 -61.83
C LEU A 6 5.82 47.13 -60.29
N LEU A 7 5.63 48.30 -59.67
CA LEU A 7 5.53 48.46 -58.22
C LEU A 7 4.27 47.82 -57.61
N ILE A 8 3.11 47.89 -58.29
CA ILE A 8 1.87 47.23 -57.84
C ILE A 8 1.98 45.70 -57.92
N LEU A 9 2.66 45.17 -58.93
CA LEU A 9 2.93 43.73 -59.07
C LEU A 9 3.90 43.21 -57.98
N PHE A 10 4.91 44.00 -57.60
CA PHE A 10 5.85 43.63 -56.55
C PHE A 10 5.21 43.66 -55.14
N SER A 11 4.29 44.61 -54.90
CA SER A 11 3.51 44.68 -53.66
C SER A 11 2.57 43.49 -53.46
N SER A 12 2.12 42.85 -54.54
CA SER A 12 1.23 41.69 -54.48
C SER A 12 1.96 40.39 -54.13
N ALA A 13 3.25 40.29 -54.47
CA ALA A 13 4.08 39.12 -54.18
C ALA A 13 4.56 39.07 -52.70
N ALA A 14 4.72 40.22 -52.05
CA ALA A 14 5.23 40.32 -50.69
C ALA A 14 4.25 39.84 -49.59
N LEU A 15 2.94 39.76 -49.88
CA LEU A 15 1.94 39.32 -48.89
C LEU A 15 1.76 37.80 -48.79
N THR A 16 2.43 37.01 -49.65
CA THR A 16 2.22 35.53 -49.70
C THR A 16 3.17 34.77 -48.76
N ALA A 17 4.08 35.45 -48.06
CA ALA A 17 5.13 34.81 -47.25
C ALA A 17 4.72 34.46 -45.81
N CYS A 18 3.52 34.82 -45.36
CA CYS A 18 3.07 34.57 -43.97
C CYS A 18 2.11 33.37 -43.80
N ALA A 19 1.91 32.54 -44.83
CA ALA A 19 1.16 31.29 -44.70
C ALA A 19 2.11 30.14 -44.30
N GLY A 20 2.64 30.20 -43.08
CA GLY A 20 3.34 29.08 -42.46
C GLY A 20 2.35 27.96 -42.19
N ILE A 21 2.36 26.93 -43.04
CA ILE A 21 1.57 25.71 -42.86
C ILE A 21 2.13 25.02 -41.62
N ASN A 22 1.35 24.99 -40.54
CA ASN A 22 1.75 24.29 -39.33
C ASN A 22 1.68 22.79 -39.61
N GLU A 23 2.83 22.13 -39.78
CA GLU A 23 2.94 20.68 -40.01
C GLU A 23 2.58 19.85 -38.77
N GLN A 24 2.31 20.48 -37.64
CA GLN A 24 1.83 19.79 -36.44
C GLN A 24 0.34 19.47 -36.61
N GLY A 25 0.06 18.18 -36.80
CA GLY A 25 -1.27 17.63 -36.99
C GLY A 25 -2.31 18.10 -35.98
N THR A 26 -3.60 18.07 -36.36
CA THR A 26 -4.70 18.53 -35.48
C THR A 26 -5.01 17.53 -34.38
N LEU A 27 -5.60 17.98 -33.26
CA LEU A 27 -6.12 17.10 -32.19
C LEU A 27 -7.09 16.02 -32.71
N ALA A 28 -7.76 16.26 -33.84
CA ALA A 28 -8.63 15.27 -34.48
C ALA A 28 -7.86 14.05 -34.98
N GLN A 29 -6.58 14.20 -35.38
CA GLN A 29 -5.73 13.11 -35.85
C GLN A 29 -5.27 12.18 -34.72
N LEU A 30 -5.16 12.68 -33.48
CA LEU A 30 -4.85 11.87 -32.29
C LEU A 30 -5.94 10.83 -31.98
N ARG A 31 -7.19 11.05 -32.42
CA ARG A 31 -8.28 10.06 -32.25
C ARG A 31 -8.06 8.78 -33.04
N SER A 32 -7.29 8.86 -34.12
CA SER A 32 -6.93 7.71 -34.98
C SER A 32 -5.55 7.13 -34.66
N VAL A 33 -4.81 7.69 -33.71
CA VAL A 33 -3.51 7.16 -33.28
C VAL A 33 -3.77 6.01 -32.30
N ASN A 34 -3.42 4.79 -32.71
CA ASN A 34 -3.46 3.65 -31.81
C ASN A 34 -2.09 3.53 -31.12
N VAL A 35 -2.04 3.91 -29.85
CA VAL A 35 -0.82 3.77 -29.03
C VAL A 35 -0.87 2.39 -28.37
N PRO A 36 0.03 1.46 -28.72
CA PRO A 36 0.09 0.18 -28.03
C PRO A 36 0.49 0.42 -26.57
N LEU A 37 -0.46 0.22 -25.65
CA LEU A 37 -0.19 0.27 -24.22
C LEU A 37 0.53 -1.02 -23.84
N LYS A 38 1.76 -0.88 -23.37
CA LYS A 38 2.53 -1.99 -22.79
C LYS A 38 2.64 -1.74 -21.30
N ASP A 39 2.20 -2.71 -20.51
CA ASP A 39 2.38 -2.66 -19.07
C ASP A 39 3.87 -2.80 -18.76
N GLU A 40 4.42 -1.79 -18.09
CA GLU A 40 5.80 -1.77 -17.62
C GLU A 40 5.80 -1.55 -16.11
N LYS A 41 6.60 -2.35 -15.40
CA LYS A 41 6.70 -2.25 -13.95
C LYS A 41 7.50 -1.00 -13.59
N ILE A 42 6.87 -0.06 -12.89
CA ILE A 42 7.56 1.12 -12.36
C ILE A 42 8.17 0.77 -11.01
N GLU A 43 9.48 0.65 -10.97
CA GLU A 43 10.21 0.50 -9.71
C GLU A 43 10.19 1.80 -8.91
N GLY A 44 9.94 1.70 -7.60
CA GLY A 44 9.92 2.84 -6.67
C GLY A 44 8.83 3.87 -6.99
N GLY A 45 7.65 3.41 -7.41
CA GLY A 45 6.53 4.29 -7.77
C GLY A 45 6.10 5.20 -6.61
N ILE A 46 6.03 4.65 -5.39
CA ILE A 46 5.67 5.40 -4.18
C ILE A 46 6.72 6.47 -3.89
N GLU A 47 8.01 6.14 -3.93
CA GLU A 47 9.09 7.11 -3.71
C GLU A 47 9.07 8.26 -4.72
N LYS A 48 8.87 7.94 -6.01
CA LYS A 48 8.76 8.94 -7.07
C LYS A 48 7.55 9.86 -6.86
N ALA A 49 6.41 9.30 -6.45
CA ALA A 49 5.22 10.08 -6.11
C ALA A 49 5.48 11.00 -4.92
N MET A 50 6.07 10.48 -3.82
CA MET A 50 6.44 11.29 -2.66
C MET A 50 7.35 12.44 -3.03
N ALA A 51 8.40 12.18 -3.81
CA ALA A 51 9.34 13.20 -4.26
C ALA A 51 8.63 14.30 -5.10
N SER A 52 7.66 13.90 -5.93
CA SER A 52 6.87 14.86 -6.72
C SER A 52 6.01 15.77 -5.84
N TYR A 53 5.36 15.23 -4.80
CA TYR A 53 4.60 16.04 -3.84
C TYR A 53 5.48 16.93 -2.97
N GLN A 54 6.64 16.43 -2.52
CA GLN A 54 7.62 17.24 -1.80
C GLN A 54 8.07 18.43 -2.66
N HIS A 55 8.46 18.16 -3.91
CA HIS A 55 8.87 19.20 -4.84
C HIS A 55 7.75 20.21 -5.14
N PHE A 56 6.49 19.77 -5.23
CA PHE A 56 5.35 20.67 -5.35
C PHE A 56 5.22 21.61 -4.14
N LEU A 57 5.38 21.08 -2.92
CA LEU A 57 5.30 21.86 -1.69
C LEU A 57 6.49 22.83 -1.52
N GLU A 58 7.66 22.49 -2.06
CA GLU A 58 8.87 23.33 -1.97
C GLU A 58 8.88 24.47 -3.00
N GLN A 59 8.40 24.21 -4.21
CA GLN A 59 8.57 25.15 -5.34
C GLN A 59 7.38 26.07 -5.57
N THR A 60 6.20 25.72 -5.05
CA THR A 60 5.02 26.54 -5.25
C THR A 60 4.73 27.39 -4.02
N PRO A 61 4.38 28.68 -4.19
CA PRO A 61 3.79 29.43 -3.09
C PRO A 61 2.51 28.73 -2.65
N GLU A 62 2.12 28.92 -1.39
CA GLU A 62 0.95 28.21 -0.86
C GLU A 62 -0.31 28.53 -1.68
N THR A 63 -0.98 27.48 -2.14
CA THR A 63 -2.19 27.54 -2.97
C THR A 63 -3.32 26.75 -2.31
N ALA A 64 -4.51 26.80 -2.90
CA ALA A 64 -5.64 25.97 -2.48
C ALA A 64 -5.35 24.45 -2.54
N MET A 65 -4.34 24.01 -3.32
CA MET A 65 -3.96 22.60 -3.46
C MET A 65 -2.93 22.13 -2.43
N THR A 66 -2.25 23.06 -1.75
CA THR A 66 -1.26 22.75 -0.71
C THR A 66 -1.78 21.79 0.38
N PRO A 67 -2.97 21.98 0.99
CA PRO A 67 -3.47 21.04 2.00
C PRO A 67 -3.64 19.63 1.45
N GLU A 68 -4.11 19.49 0.21
CA GLU A 68 -4.28 18.17 -0.39
C GLU A 68 -2.96 17.49 -0.71
N ALA A 69 -1.97 18.25 -1.18
CA ALA A 69 -0.63 17.72 -1.41
C ALA A 69 0.02 17.22 -0.10
N ILE A 70 -0.14 17.96 1.01
CA ILE A 70 0.34 17.52 2.33
C ILE A 70 -0.35 16.22 2.75
N ARG A 71 -1.68 16.14 2.62
CA ARG A 71 -2.42 14.92 2.97
C ARG A 71 -1.97 13.73 2.13
N ARG A 72 -1.85 13.89 0.81
CA ARG A 72 -1.44 12.79 -0.07
C ARG A 72 -0.01 12.34 0.22
N LEU A 73 0.89 13.26 0.56
CA LEU A 73 2.23 12.93 1.02
C LEU A 73 2.21 12.09 2.32
N ALA A 74 1.31 12.41 3.25
CA ALA A 74 1.13 11.61 4.47
C ALA A 74 0.65 10.19 4.17
N ASP A 75 -0.38 10.04 3.33
CA ASP A 75 -0.89 8.73 2.93
C ASP A 75 0.20 7.87 2.26
N LEU A 76 1.01 8.49 1.38
CA LEU A 76 2.10 7.79 0.69
C LEU A 76 3.20 7.32 1.65
N LYS A 77 3.41 8.00 2.77
CA LYS A 77 4.38 7.57 3.78
C LYS A 77 3.93 6.31 4.52
N ILE A 78 2.65 6.21 4.81
CA ILE A 78 2.05 4.97 5.35
C ILE A 78 2.16 3.85 4.32
N GLU A 79 1.75 4.14 3.07
CA GLU A 79 1.81 3.16 1.96
C GLU A 79 3.24 2.65 1.73
N ARG A 80 4.24 3.54 1.77
CA ARG A 80 5.65 3.16 1.64
C ARG A 80 6.12 2.23 2.75
N ALA A 81 5.69 2.48 3.98
CA ALA A 81 6.07 1.63 5.10
C ALA A 81 5.47 0.23 4.94
N ASN A 82 4.20 0.15 4.57
CA ASN A 82 3.51 -1.11 4.29
C ASN A 82 4.11 -1.87 3.10
N ASP A 83 4.43 -1.21 1.99
CA ASP A 83 5.06 -1.84 0.81
C ASP A 83 6.41 -2.47 1.16
N LYS A 84 7.20 -1.79 2.01
CA LYS A 84 8.45 -2.35 2.54
C LYS A 84 8.21 -3.58 3.42
N LEU A 85 7.11 -3.64 4.14
CA LEU A 85 6.76 -4.82 4.94
C LEU A 85 6.39 -5.98 4.05
N ASP A 86 5.53 -5.75 3.07
CA ASP A 86 5.11 -6.76 2.12
C ASP A 86 6.33 -7.31 1.35
N ALA A 87 7.26 -6.44 0.96
CA ALA A 87 8.52 -6.85 0.33
C ALA A 87 9.42 -7.68 1.27
N ALA A 88 9.46 -7.36 2.57
CA ALA A 88 10.22 -8.11 3.56
C ALA A 88 9.60 -9.49 3.83
N ASP A 89 8.28 -9.56 3.95
CA ASP A 89 7.52 -10.80 4.13
C ASP A 89 7.66 -11.73 2.92
N GLU A 90 7.59 -11.21 1.69
CA GLU A 90 7.82 -12.00 0.49
C GLU A 90 9.28 -12.50 0.37
N ALA A 91 10.25 -11.72 0.83
CA ALA A 91 11.65 -12.14 0.90
C ALA A 91 11.86 -13.25 1.94
N ASP A 92 11.14 -13.23 3.06
CA ASP A 92 11.21 -14.28 4.09
C ASP A 92 10.46 -15.56 3.67
N ARG A 93 9.29 -15.43 3.03
CA ARG A 93 8.54 -16.56 2.45
C ARG A 93 9.33 -17.27 1.35
N THR A 94 10.03 -16.53 0.50
CA THR A 94 10.91 -17.12 -0.52
C THR A 94 12.11 -17.84 0.08
N ARG A 95 12.70 -17.32 1.17
CA ARG A 95 13.74 -18.03 1.94
C ARG A 95 13.24 -19.27 2.67
N SER A 96 12.01 -19.23 3.17
CA SER A 96 11.36 -20.35 3.89
C SER A 96 10.70 -21.39 2.98
N SER A 97 10.66 -21.16 1.66
CA SER A 97 10.18 -22.13 0.67
C SER A 97 11.19 -23.25 0.41
N LEU A 98 11.28 -24.21 1.33
CA LEU A 98 11.82 -25.54 1.03
C LEU A 98 10.94 -26.21 -0.05
N PRO A 99 11.52 -27.03 -0.96
CA PRO A 99 10.77 -27.63 -2.06
C PRO A 99 9.61 -28.45 -1.53
N ALA A 100 8.43 -28.28 -2.14
CA ALA A 100 7.22 -29.01 -1.78
C ALA A 100 7.52 -30.53 -1.72
N PRO A 101 7.00 -31.27 -0.71
CA PRO A 101 7.16 -32.71 -0.68
C PRO A 101 6.59 -33.28 -1.98
N LYS A 102 7.39 -34.08 -2.69
CA LYS A 102 6.98 -34.69 -3.95
C LYS A 102 5.65 -35.42 -3.75
N ALA A 103 4.60 -34.95 -4.40
CA ALA A 103 3.33 -35.63 -4.46
C ALA A 103 3.56 -37.04 -5.01
N SER A 104 3.35 -38.05 -4.17
CA SER A 104 3.27 -39.43 -4.62
C SER A 104 2.02 -39.58 -5.48
N SER A 105 2.23 -40.08 -6.69
CA SER A 105 1.21 -40.23 -7.72
C SER A 105 0.07 -41.13 -7.24
N PRO A 106 -1.20 -40.81 -7.52
CA PRO A 106 -2.31 -41.70 -7.19
C PRO A 106 -2.33 -42.87 -8.17
N LYS A 107 -2.00 -44.07 -7.70
CA LYS A 107 -2.21 -45.30 -8.49
C LYS A 107 -3.62 -45.83 -8.22
N THR A 108 -4.49 -45.62 -9.20
CA THR A 108 -5.81 -46.23 -9.37
C THR A 108 -5.81 -47.73 -9.11
N THR A 109 -6.71 -48.21 -8.23
CA THR A 109 -7.45 -49.47 -8.44
C THR A 109 -8.85 -49.39 -7.79
N LYS A 110 -9.83 -49.95 -8.51
CA LYS A 110 -11.29 -49.90 -8.27
C LYS A 110 -11.74 -50.62 -6.99
N PRO A 111 -12.96 -50.30 -6.48
CA PRO A 111 -13.51 -50.88 -5.26
C PRO A 111 -14.13 -52.25 -5.51
N LYS A 112 -13.92 -53.20 -4.59
CA LYS A 112 -14.83 -54.35 -4.44
C LYS A 112 -14.85 -54.86 -3.00
N ALA A 113 -16.08 -55.05 -2.53
CA ALA A 113 -16.50 -55.56 -1.23
C ALA A 113 -15.83 -56.89 -0.82
N THR A 114 -15.65 -57.13 0.49
CA THR A 114 -16.51 -58.01 1.31
C THR A 114 -15.97 -58.18 2.74
N SER A 115 -16.92 -58.33 3.65
CA SER A 115 -16.85 -58.74 5.07
C SER A 115 -15.75 -59.75 5.44
N GLY A 116 -15.18 -59.60 6.65
CA GLY A 116 -14.55 -60.73 7.35
C GLY A 116 -13.48 -60.40 8.40
N LYS A 117 -13.89 -60.35 9.67
CA LYS A 117 -13.28 -61.10 10.79
C LYS A 117 -11.85 -60.77 11.28
N LYS A 118 -11.84 -60.09 12.44
CA LYS A 118 -11.11 -60.37 13.70
C LYS A 118 -9.59 -60.65 13.72
N LEU A 119 -8.94 -59.85 14.58
CA LEU A 119 -7.82 -60.15 15.50
C LEU A 119 -6.38 -60.08 14.97
N GLY A 120 -5.58 -59.18 15.56
CA GLY A 120 -4.12 -59.12 15.39
C GLY A 120 -3.50 -57.91 16.07
N THR A 121 -3.13 -58.08 17.34
CA THR A 121 -2.46 -57.15 18.26
C THR A 121 -1.08 -56.69 17.78
N ASN A 122 -0.78 -55.38 17.80
CA ASN A 122 0.33 -54.83 18.60
C ASN A 122 0.38 -53.28 18.58
N PRO A 123 0.90 -52.65 19.65
CA PRO A 123 0.75 -51.23 19.93
C PRO A 123 1.91 -50.42 19.33
N GLY A 124 1.59 -49.29 18.72
CA GLY A 124 2.59 -48.35 18.23
C GLY A 124 1.98 -47.27 17.35
N ASP A 125 0.79 -46.79 17.70
CA ASP A 125 0.06 -45.78 16.93
C ASP A 125 -0.09 -44.50 17.76
N ASN A 126 0.30 -43.40 17.12
CA ASN A 126 -0.42 -42.14 17.14
C ASN A 126 -0.50 -41.38 18.48
N VAL A 127 0.48 -40.49 18.69
CA VAL A 127 0.27 -39.25 19.45
C VAL A 127 -0.59 -38.31 18.61
N ILE A 128 -1.85 -38.70 18.39
CA ILE A 128 -2.91 -37.82 17.92
C ILE A 128 -3.81 -37.65 19.13
N ALA A 129 -3.66 -36.51 19.80
CA ALA A 129 -4.60 -35.91 20.74
C ALA A 129 -5.53 -36.89 21.50
N SER A 130 -5.12 -37.28 22.71
CA SER A 130 -6.07 -37.73 23.73
C SER A 130 -6.90 -36.55 24.22
N VAL A 131 -7.80 -36.05 23.38
CA VAL A 131 -8.92 -35.19 23.75
C VAL A 131 -10.20 -35.99 23.57
N LYS A 132 -10.33 -37.01 24.41
CA LYS A 132 -11.62 -37.65 24.66
C LYS A 132 -11.70 -37.78 26.17
N ASP A 133 -12.64 -37.04 26.74
CA ASP A 133 -12.95 -36.91 28.18
C ASP A 133 -12.34 -35.69 28.91
N GLU A 134 -12.15 -34.54 28.25
CA GLU A 134 -12.24 -33.28 29.01
C GLU A 134 -13.72 -32.87 29.11
N SER A 135 -14.18 -32.55 30.32
CA SER A 135 -15.53 -32.04 30.52
C SER A 135 -15.60 -30.57 30.11
N ASP A 136 -16.77 -30.10 29.65
CA ASP A 136 -16.97 -28.68 29.29
C ASP A 136 -16.56 -27.75 30.44
N ALA A 137 -16.77 -28.16 31.69
CA ALA A 137 -16.36 -27.40 32.87
C ALA A 137 -14.83 -27.31 33.06
N ASP A 138 -14.08 -28.34 32.67
CA ASP A 138 -12.61 -28.35 32.74
C ASP A 138 -11.98 -27.58 31.57
N PHE A 139 -12.69 -27.52 30.43
CA PHE A 139 -12.35 -26.62 29.35
C PHE A 139 -12.58 -25.16 29.74
N GLU A 140 -13.78 -24.83 30.25
CA GLU A 140 -14.12 -23.47 30.70
C GLU A 140 -13.13 -22.97 31.75
N LYS A 141 -12.82 -23.78 32.77
CA LYS A 141 -11.82 -23.41 33.78
C LYS A 141 -10.45 -23.09 33.18
N ARG A 142 -10.05 -23.76 32.10
CA ARG A 142 -8.77 -23.51 31.41
C ARG A 142 -8.85 -22.27 30.53
N ALA A 143 -9.95 -22.09 29.81
CA ALA A 143 -10.16 -20.93 28.96
C ALA A 143 -10.31 -19.63 29.78
N THR A 144 -10.92 -19.72 30.96
CA THR A 144 -11.09 -18.59 31.89
C THR A 144 -10.01 -18.52 32.97
N ALA A 145 -9.07 -19.46 33.01
CA ALA A 145 -7.87 -19.32 33.82
C ALA A 145 -7.04 -18.19 33.20
N SER A 146 -7.34 -16.97 33.62
CA SER A 146 -6.47 -15.83 33.41
C SER A 146 -5.21 -16.12 34.21
N ASP A 147 -4.22 -16.74 33.56
CA ASP A 147 -2.85 -16.57 34.00
C ASP A 147 -2.64 -15.06 34.09
N LYS A 148 -2.48 -14.58 35.32
CA LYS A 148 -2.08 -13.21 35.59
C LYS A 148 -0.69 -13.06 35.01
N ILE A 149 -0.61 -12.81 33.71
CA ILE A 149 0.60 -12.30 33.08
C ILE A 149 0.78 -10.94 33.73
N GLU A 150 1.62 -10.91 34.76
CA GLU A 150 2.12 -9.65 35.28
C GLU A 150 2.75 -8.93 34.09
N SER A 151 2.13 -7.81 33.72
CA SER A 151 2.65 -6.89 32.73
C SER A 151 3.89 -6.22 33.33
N SER A 152 4.98 -6.97 33.47
CA SER A 152 6.32 -6.49 33.70
C SER A 152 6.99 -6.30 32.34
N VAL A 153 6.43 -5.42 31.53
CA VAL A 153 7.15 -4.81 30.40
C VAL A 153 6.98 -3.31 30.56
N LYS A 154 7.55 -2.78 31.64
CA LYS A 154 7.81 -1.34 31.78
C LYS A 154 9.13 -0.92 31.13
N ASP A 155 9.88 -1.87 30.58
CA ASP A 155 11.06 -1.61 29.76
C ASP A 155 11.17 -2.71 28.68
N ALA A 156 10.27 -2.69 27.69
CA ALA A 156 10.66 -3.22 26.40
C ALA A 156 11.67 -2.22 25.83
N ALA A 157 12.94 -2.43 26.16
CA ALA A 157 14.01 -1.89 25.34
C ALA A 157 13.71 -2.30 23.87
N PRO A 158 13.81 -1.40 22.90
CA PRO A 158 13.45 -1.70 21.53
C PRO A 158 14.30 -2.87 21.07
N LEU A 159 13.68 -3.92 20.54
CA LEU A 159 14.39 -4.94 19.77
C LEU A 159 14.97 -4.23 18.54
N PRO A 160 16.29 -3.96 18.44
CA PRO A 160 16.86 -3.32 17.29
C PRO A 160 17.27 -4.44 16.33
N ASP A 161 16.31 -5.01 15.61
CA ASP A 161 16.59 -5.95 14.51
C ASP A 161 16.07 -5.45 13.15
N GLY A 162 15.51 -4.23 13.09
CA GLY A 162 14.87 -3.74 11.87
C GLY A 162 13.63 -4.55 11.53
N SER A 163 12.85 -4.91 12.56
CA SER A 163 11.61 -5.66 12.42
C SER A 163 10.58 -4.87 11.61
N SER A 164 9.71 -5.56 10.89
CA SER A 164 8.64 -4.96 10.09
C SER A 164 7.76 -3.99 10.89
N ALA A 165 7.55 -4.25 12.17
CA ALA A 165 6.81 -3.36 13.08
C ALA A 165 7.48 -1.98 13.23
N ASP A 166 8.82 -1.92 13.32
CA ASP A 166 9.54 -0.66 13.50
C ASP A 166 9.43 0.24 12.26
N MET A 167 9.45 -0.35 11.07
CA MET A 167 9.32 0.38 9.81
C MET A 167 7.92 0.98 9.64
N ASN A 168 6.88 0.24 10.04
CA ASN A 168 5.51 0.77 10.08
C ASN A 168 5.34 1.92 11.06
N ASN A 169 5.95 1.79 12.24
CA ASN A 169 5.93 2.88 13.22
C ASN A 169 6.57 4.15 12.66
N VAL A 170 7.69 4.06 11.95
CA VAL A 170 8.32 5.24 11.32
C VAL A 170 7.40 5.88 10.28
N GLY A 171 6.78 5.08 9.39
CA GLY A 171 5.84 5.62 8.40
C GLY A 171 4.63 6.31 9.03
N ALA A 172 4.04 5.69 10.06
CA ALA A 172 2.92 6.24 10.81
C ALA A 172 3.29 7.55 11.52
N GLN A 173 4.44 7.61 12.19
CA GLN A 173 4.95 8.82 12.85
C GLN A 173 5.09 10.00 11.88
N GLU A 174 5.71 9.74 10.73
CA GLU A 174 5.89 10.78 9.71
C GLU A 174 4.57 11.26 9.12
N ALA A 175 3.60 10.36 8.92
CA ALA A 175 2.27 10.72 8.44
C ALA A 175 1.48 11.54 9.47
N ILE A 176 1.53 11.16 10.75
CA ILE A 176 0.90 11.90 11.85
C ILE A 176 1.45 13.33 11.93
N ALA A 177 2.76 13.52 11.77
CA ALA A 177 3.36 14.85 11.76
C ALA A 177 2.77 15.73 10.63
N LEU A 178 2.58 15.16 9.43
CA LEU A 178 1.97 15.86 8.30
C LEU A 178 0.48 16.13 8.52
N TYR A 179 -0.28 15.19 9.10
CA TYR A 179 -1.68 15.41 9.43
C TYR A 179 -1.86 16.50 10.50
N LYS A 180 -1.01 16.53 11.53
CA LYS A 180 -0.99 17.61 12.52
C LYS A 180 -0.71 18.96 11.88
N GLN A 181 0.33 19.04 11.04
CA GLN A 181 0.67 20.24 10.29
C GLN A 181 -0.51 20.71 9.41
N LEU A 182 -1.17 19.78 8.75
CA LEU A 182 -2.33 20.06 7.89
C LEU A 182 -3.48 20.68 8.70
N LEU A 183 -3.86 20.05 9.82
CA LEU A 183 -4.96 20.52 10.67
C LEU A 183 -4.66 21.86 11.36
N GLU A 184 -3.39 22.14 11.66
CA GLU A 184 -2.97 23.39 12.28
C GLU A 184 -2.94 24.54 11.27
N ARG A 185 -2.34 24.31 10.09
CA ARG A 185 -2.15 25.36 9.08
C ARG A 185 -3.38 25.59 8.22
N PHE A 186 -4.21 24.56 8.03
CA PHE A 186 -5.39 24.59 7.18
C PHE A 186 -6.65 24.13 7.96
N PRO A 187 -7.09 24.90 8.98
CA PRO A 187 -8.22 24.53 9.82
C PRO A 187 -9.56 24.45 9.06
N MET A 188 -9.66 25.12 7.89
CA MET A 188 -10.85 25.10 7.03
C MET A 188 -10.71 24.12 5.85
N TYR A 189 -9.82 23.14 5.95
CA TYR A 189 -9.68 22.12 4.91
C TYR A 189 -10.93 21.22 4.85
N GLU A 190 -11.51 21.10 3.66
CA GLU A 190 -12.78 20.41 3.39
C GLU A 190 -12.83 18.97 3.90
N ARG A 191 -11.68 18.29 4.00
CA ARG A 191 -11.58 16.86 4.32
C ARG A 191 -10.92 16.60 5.68
N ASN A 192 -11.10 17.53 6.62
CA ASN A 192 -10.54 17.41 7.96
C ASN A 192 -11.06 16.17 8.71
N ASP A 193 -12.31 15.79 8.52
CA ASP A 193 -12.89 14.54 9.01
C ASP A 193 -12.08 13.30 8.59
N GLN A 194 -11.71 13.23 7.31
CA GLN A 194 -10.90 12.15 6.76
C GLN A 194 -9.49 12.17 7.33
N VAL A 195 -8.91 13.37 7.50
CA VAL A 195 -7.58 13.53 8.09
C VAL A 195 -7.57 13.06 9.54
N LEU A 196 -8.58 13.41 10.32
CA LEU A 196 -8.72 12.94 11.70
C LEU A 196 -8.81 11.41 11.72
N TYR A 197 -9.66 10.81 10.89
CA TYR A 197 -9.80 9.35 10.79
C TYR A 197 -8.47 8.66 10.49
N GLN A 198 -7.76 9.12 9.45
CA GLN A 198 -6.48 8.52 9.06
C GLN A 198 -5.40 8.74 10.12
N MET A 199 -5.41 9.89 10.80
CA MET A 199 -4.48 10.14 11.90
C MET A 199 -4.76 9.23 13.09
N SER A 200 -6.03 8.97 13.43
CA SER A 200 -6.40 8.00 14.46
C SER A 200 -5.95 6.58 14.11
N ARG A 201 -6.17 6.15 12.86
CA ARG A 201 -5.67 4.87 12.35
C ARG A 201 -4.15 4.75 12.45
N ALA A 202 -3.41 5.80 12.09
CA ALA A 202 -1.96 5.81 12.24
C ALA A 202 -1.50 5.72 13.71
N TYR A 203 -2.28 6.26 14.65
CA TYR A 203 -2.03 6.10 16.08
C TYR A 203 -2.31 4.66 16.56
N GLU A 204 -3.39 4.04 16.08
CA GLU A 204 -3.67 2.62 16.35
C GLU A 204 -2.56 1.70 15.84
N ASP A 205 -2.02 1.96 14.65
CA ASP A 205 -0.91 1.19 14.06
C ASP A 205 0.35 1.24 14.94
N MET A 206 0.56 2.34 15.68
CA MET A 206 1.64 2.50 16.65
C MET A 206 1.31 1.99 18.06
N SER A 207 0.17 1.31 18.22
CA SER A 207 -0.37 0.87 19.53
C SER A 207 -0.70 2.02 20.50
N ASP A 208 -0.91 3.23 19.99
CA ASP A 208 -1.20 4.43 20.78
C ASP A 208 -2.71 4.76 20.77
N VAL A 209 -3.48 3.92 21.46
CA VAL A 209 -4.95 3.93 21.41
C VAL A 209 -5.55 5.15 22.10
N GLU A 210 -4.91 5.68 23.14
CA GLU A 210 -5.41 6.87 23.85
C GLU A 210 -5.39 8.09 22.93
N GLU A 211 -4.30 8.29 22.20
CA GLU A 211 -4.14 9.35 21.23
C GLU A 211 -5.10 9.17 20.06
N ALA A 212 -5.27 7.93 19.56
CA ALA A 212 -6.24 7.62 18.51
C ALA A 212 -7.66 8.07 18.90
N MET A 213 -8.08 7.78 20.13
CA MET A 213 -9.38 8.20 20.67
C MET A 213 -9.48 9.71 20.84
N LYS A 214 -8.40 10.36 21.31
CA LYS A 214 -8.38 11.82 21.47
C LYS A 214 -8.54 12.55 20.14
N VAL A 215 -7.94 12.02 19.07
CA VAL A 215 -8.07 12.57 17.71
C VAL A 215 -9.50 12.50 17.20
N MET A 216 -10.20 11.38 17.46
CA MET A 216 -11.60 11.19 17.04
C MET A 216 -12.61 12.07 17.78
N ASN A 217 -12.27 12.55 18.97
CA ASN A 217 -13.17 13.36 19.81
C ASN A 217 -13.01 14.88 19.61
N ARG A 218 -12.24 15.31 18.61
CA ARG A 218 -11.96 16.72 18.31
C ARG A 218 -12.99 17.32 17.36
#